data_AF-A0A450UWF8-F1
#
_entry.id   AF-A0A450UWF8-F1
#
_cell.length_a   1.000
_cell.length_b   1.000
_cell.length_c   1.000
_cell.angle_alpha   90.00
_cell.angle_beta   90.00
_cell.angle_gamma   90.00
#
_symmetry.space_group_name_H-M   'P 1'
#
loop_
_entity.id
_entity.type
_entity.pdbx_description
1 polymer ?
#
loop_
_entity_poly.entity_id
_entity_poly.type
_entity_poly.pdbx_seq_one_letter_code
_entity_poly.pdbx_strand_id
1 'polypeptide(L)'
;MEFAEYQCSHCKTAGGYLDRVVERFAGNVKVVYMDFPITETVVSRTIARGGVCADEQGKFWAYHDLAYQQQEDMHQDLPIELADEIGLDGKAFGDCLGSEKAAARVERTEREARRLQLKRTPGIFVNGKPVIGHDDLERNIIRAVEVELAQ
;
A
#
# COMPACT_ATOMS: atom_id res chain seq x y z
N MET A 1 4.35 -9.22 -0.46
CA MET A 1 3.92 -8.19 0.51
C MET A 1 4.75 -6.94 0.30
N GLU A 2 4.11 -5.79 0.33
CA GLU A 2 4.76 -4.48 0.28
C GLU A 2 4.35 -3.68 1.52
N PHE A 3 5.32 -3.23 2.30
CA PHE A 3 5.12 -2.20 3.31
C PHE A 3 5.43 -0.84 2.69
N ALA A 4 4.43 0.02 2.59
CA ALA A 4 4.55 1.25 1.82
C ALA A 4 3.77 2.42 2.42
N GLU A 5 4.08 3.60 1.90
CA GLU A 5 3.51 4.86 2.32
C GLU A 5 3.11 5.68 1.10
N TYR A 6 1.91 6.25 1.14
CA TYR A 6 1.36 7.05 0.05
C TYR A 6 2.16 8.34 -0.26
N GLN A 7 2.88 8.92 0.71
CA GLN A 7 3.77 10.06 0.48
C GLN A 7 5.17 9.68 -0.08
N CYS A 8 5.48 8.39 -0.23
CA CYS A 8 6.80 7.94 -0.68
C CYS A 8 6.86 7.77 -2.21
N SER A 9 7.70 8.56 -2.88
CA SER A 9 7.91 8.46 -4.33
C SER A 9 8.46 7.10 -4.77
N HIS A 10 9.32 6.47 -3.94
CA HIS A 10 9.85 5.14 -4.23
C HIS A 10 8.78 4.05 -4.11
N CYS A 11 7.76 4.24 -3.27
CA CYS A 11 6.61 3.32 -3.19
C CYS A 11 5.75 3.43 -4.46
N LYS A 12 5.51 4.66 -4.95
CA LYS A 12 4.81 4.87 -6.23
C LYS A 12 5.54 4.15 -7.38
N THR A 13 6.86 4.28 -7.45
CA THR A 13 7.68 3.56 -8.44
C THR A 13 7.59 2.04 -8.27
N ALA A 14 7.64 1.54 -7.02
CA ALA A 14 7.54 0.12 -6.73
C ALA A 14 6.17 -0.48 -7.08
N GLY A 15 5.08 0.27 -6.93
CA GLY A 15 3.75 -0.14 -7.40
C GLY A 15 3.77 -0.54 -8.88
N GLY A 16 4.34 0.32 -9.73
CA GLY A 16 4.49 0.00 -11.16
C GLY A 16 5.41 -1.20 -11.44
N TYR A 17 6.37 -1.51 -10.57
CA TYR A 17 7.17 -2.74 -10.67
C TYR A 17 6.36 -3.97 -10.28
N LEU A 18 5.56 -3.87 -9.22
CA LEU A 18 4.71 -4.95 -8.74
C LEU A 18 3.61 -5.30 -9.75
N ASP A 19 3.04 -4.32 -10.46
CA ASP A 19 2.08 -4.55 -11.54
C ASP A 19 2.68 -5.41 -12.65
N ARG A 20 3.89 -5.07 -13.12
CA ARG A 20 4.61 -5.84 -14.14
C ARG A 20 5.00 -7.24 -13.66
N VAL A 21 5.32 -7.39 -12.37
CA VAL A 21 5.58 -8.71 -11.77
C VAL A 21 4.31 -9.56 -11.75
N VAL A 22 3.17 -8.99 -11.36
CA VAL A 22 1.87 -9.68 -11.37
C VAL A 22 1.50 -10.10 -12.80
N GLU A 23 1.69 -9.23 -13.78
CA GLU A 23 1.46 -9.54 -15.20
C GLU A 23 2.38 -10.68 -15.68
N ARG A 24 3.69 -10.59 -15.40
CA ARG A 24 4.68 -11.60 -15.81
C ARG A 24 4.39 -12.98 -15.22
N PHE A 25 3.94 -13.04 -13.97
CA PHE A 25 3.66 -14.28 -13.26
C PHE A 25 2.16 -14.48 -13.03
N ALA A 26 1.34 -14.11 -14.00
CA ALA A 26 -0.12 -14.15 -13.91
C ALA A 26 -0.61 -15.50 -13.35
N GLY A 27 -1.50 -15.42 -12.34
CA GLY A 27 -2.04 -16.58 -11.64
C GLY A 27 -1.15 -17.20 -10.56
N ASN A 28 0.13 -16.80 -10.46
CA ASN A 28 1.09 -17.34 -9.50
C ASN A 28 1.51 -16.35 -8.40
N VAL A 29 1.24 -15.06 -8.59
CA VAL A 29 1.61 -13.99 -7.66
C VAL A 29 0.39 -13.21 -7.19
N LYS A 30 0.36 -12.90 -5.89
CA LYS A 30 -0.57 -11.95 -5.30
C LYS A 30 0.20 -10.90 -4.51
N VAL A 31 -0.15 -9.63 -4.72
CA VAL A 31 0.37 -8.51 -3.93
C VAL A 31 -0.52 -8.30 -2.71
N VAL A 32 0.11 -8.05 -1.58
CA VAL A 32 -0.55 -7.66 -0.34
C VAL A 32 0.11 -6.34 0.08
N TYR A 33 -0.68 -5.27 0.09
CA TYR A 33 -0.25 -3.96 0.55
C TYR A 33 -0.41 -3.88 2.07
N MET A 34 0.60 -3.34 2.74
CA MET A 34 0.68 -3.18 4.19
C MET A 34 0.98 -1.71 4.49
N ASP A 35 0.02 -0.99 5.06
CA ASP A 35 0.20 0.42 5.37
C ASP A 35 1.36 0.62 6.35
N PHE A 36 2.31 1.48 5.99
CA PHE A 36 3.39 1.89 6.87
C PHE A 36 3.63 3.41 6.75
N PRO A 37 2.73 4.25 7.31
CA PRO A 37 2.82 5.71 7.26
C PRO A 37 3.98 6.23 8.14
N ILE A 38 5.22 6.01 7.69
CA ILE A 38 6.47 6.24 8.43
C ILE A 38 6.80 7.73 8.59
N THR A 39 6.26 8.63 7.75
CA THR A 39 6.41 10.09 7.96
C THR A 39 5.62 10.60 9.16
N GLU A 40 4.67 9.81 9.68
CA GLU A 40 3.85 10.12 10.84
C GLU A 40 3.01 11.41 10.71
N THR A 41 2.79 11.90 9.48
CA THR A 41 1.90 13.05 9.25
C THR A 41 0.43 12.65 9.40
N VAL A 42 -0.42 13.62 9.75
CA VAL A 42 -1.88 13.41 9.79
C VAL A 42 -2.39 12.96 8.43
N VAL A 43 -1.94 13.59 7.35
CA VAL A 43 -2.33 13.26 5.98
C VAL A 43 -1.93 11.83 5.60
N SER A 44 -0.69 11.42 5.86
CA SER A 44 -0.23 10.05 5.57
C SER A 44 -1.10 8.99 6.26
N ARG A 45 -1.43 9.20 7.54
CA ARG A 45 -2.29 8.29 8.30
C ARG A 45 -3.73 8.30 7.80
N THR A 46 -4.29 9.46 7.48
CA THR A 46 -5.68 9.56 7.00
C THR A 46 -5.84 8.94 5.61
N ILE A 47 -4.88 9.11 4.70
CA ILE A 47 -4.90 8.45 3.39
C ILE A 47 -4.84 6.92 3.54
N ALA A 48 -3.98 6.40 4.43
CA ALA A 48 -3.92 4.97 4.75
C ALA A 48 -5.25 4.43 5.31
N ARG A 49 -5.90 5.18 6.20
CA ARG A 49 -7.25 4.84 6.71
C ARG A 49 -8.28 4.83 5.58
N GLY A 50 -8.21 5.77 4.65
CA GLY A 50 -9.07 5.77 3.46
C GLY A 50 -8.91 4.49 2.63
N GLY A 51 -7.68 3.97 2.49
CA GLY A 51 -7.43 2.66 1.88
C GLY A 51 -8.16 1.53 2.61
N VAL A 52 -8.08 1.49 3.94
CA VAL A 52 -8.85 0.53 4.76
C VAL A 52 -10.36 0.65 4.49
N CYS A 53 -10.89 1.86 4.43
CA CYS A 53 -12.33 2.08 4.22
C CYS A 53 -12.79 1.75 2.79
N ALA A 54 -11.95 1.99 1.80
CA ALA A 54 -12.19 1.55 0.42
C ALA A 54 -12.18 0.01 0.31
N ASP A 55 -11.32 -0.67 1.07
CA ASP A 55 -11.29 -2.14 1.16
C ASP A 55 -12.59 -2.71 1.74
N GLU A 56 -13.20 -2.06 2.74
CA GLU A 56 -14.49 -2.48 3.30
C GLU A 56 -15.63 -2.45 2.26
N GLN A 57 -15.45 -1.69 1.19
CA GLN A 57 -16.39 -1.56 0.08
C GLN A 57 -15.87 -2.24 -1.22
N GLY A 58 -14.78 -3.01 -1.14
CA GLY A 58 -14.25 -3.79 -2.26
C GLY A 58 -13.51 -2.97 -3.34
N LYS A 59 -13.15 -1.71 -3.06
CA LYS A 59 -12.45 -0.83 -4.01
C LYS A 59 -11.06 -0.38 -3.53
N PHE A 60 -10.37 -1.22 -2.75
CA PHE A 60 -9.03 -0.92 -2.24
C PHE A 60 -8.07 -0.49 -3.36
N TRP A 61 -7.92 -1.29 -4.41
CA TRP A 61 -6.95 -1.02 -5.48
C TRP A 61 -7.29 0.26 -6.26
N ALA A 62 -8.57 0.53 -6.53
CA ALA A 62 -8.98 1.77 -7.18
C ALA A 62 -8.63 3.01 -6.33
N TYR A 63 -8.88 2.96 -5.02
CA TYR A 63 -8.48 4.03 -4.10
C TYR A 63 -6.96 4.17 -4.02
N HIS A 64 -6.26 3.04 -3.90
CA HIS A 64 -4.81 2.97 -3.80
C HIS A 64 -4.10 3.60 -5.02
N ASP A 65 -4.52 3.22 -6.22
CA ASP A 65 -3.97 3.74 -7.47
C ASP A 65 -4.22 5.25 -7.58
N LEU A 66 -5.44 5.70 -7.28
CA LEU A 66 -5.81 7.10 -7.36
C LEU A 66 -5.08 7.95 -6.31
N ALA A 67 -4.89 7.44 -5.08
CA ALA A 67 -4.11 8.10 -4.04
C ALA A 67 -2.66 8.33 -4.48
N TYR A 68 -2.01 7.36 -5.14
CA TYR A 68 -0.66 7.57 -5.69
C TYR A 68 -0.63 8.48 -6.92
N GLN A 69 -1.70 8.53 -7.71
CA GLN A 69 -1.83 9.52 -8.79
C GLN A 69 -1.84 10.94 -8.23
N GLN A 70 -2.52 11.16 -7.10
CA GLN A 70 -2.61 12.45 -6.40
C GLN A 70 -1.50 12.68 -5.34
N GLN A 71 -0.38 11.94 -5.41
CA GLN A 71 0.69 11.98 -4.41
C GLN A 71 1.25 13.39 -4.15
N GLU A 72 1.33 14.25 -5.17
CA GLU A 72 1.89 15.60 -5.05
C GLU A 72 0.91 16.61 -4.42
N ASP A 73 -0.38 16.27 -4.33
CA ASP A 73 -1.45 17.15 -3.83
C ASP A 73 -2.15 16.56 -2.60
N MET A 74 -1.42 15.77 -1.80
CA MET A 74 -1.99 15.14 -0.61
C MET A 74 -2.33 16.16 0.48
N HIS A 75 -3.61 16.22 0.81
CA HIS A 75 -4.18 17.09 1.85
C HIS A 75 -5.25 16.34 2.67
N GLN A 76 -5.83 17.00 3.67
CA GLN A 76 -6.69 16.33 4.66
C GLN A 76 -8.01 15.81 4.09
N ASP A 77 -8.59 16.51 3.12
CA ASP A 77 -9.90 16.20 2.54
C ASP A 77 -9.81 15.19 1.37
N LEU A 78 -8.61 15.04 0.79
CA LEU A 78 -8.34 14.14 -0.34
C LEU A 78 -8.92 12.71 -0.17
N PRO A 79 -8.84 12.01 0.98
CA PRO A 79 -9.45 10.68 1.13
C PRO A 79 -10.95 10.64 0.77
N ILE A 80 -11.71 11.70 1.07
CA ILE A 80 -13.13 11.80 0.74
C ILE A 80 -13.30 12.05 -0.76
N GLU A 81 -12.50 12.95 -1.34
CA GLU A 81 -12.52 13.26 -2.77
C GLU A 81 -12.22 12.01 -3.61
N LEU A 82 -11.20 11.24 -3.21
CA LEU A 82 -10.84 9.97 -3.84
C LEU A 82 -11.99 8.95 -3.77
N ALA A 83 -12.67 8.88 -2.61
CA ALA A 83 -13.78 7.97 -2.39
C ALA A 83 -14.98 8.34 -3.27
N ASP A 84 -15.29 9.62 -3.39
CA ASP A 84 -16.35 10.13 -4.27
C ASP A 84 -16.04 9.85 -5.74
N GLU A 85 -14.79 10.09 -6.18
CA GLU A 85 -14.36 9.87 -7.56
C GLU A 85 -14.53 8.41 -8.01
N ILE A 86 -14.18 7.46 -7.14
CA ILE A 86 -14.33 6.03 -7.44
C ILE A 86 -15.73 5.49 -7.09
N GLY A 87 -16.66 6.35 -6.66
CA GLY A 87 -18.06 6.02 -6.38
C GLY A 87 -18.24 5.08 -5.18
N LEU A 88 -17.58 5.37 -4.06
CA LEU A 88 -17.86 4.74 -2.77
C LEU A 88 -19.12 5.33 -2.13
N ASP A 89 -19.74 4.60 -1.20
CA ASP A 89 -20.75 5.17 -0.32
C ASP A 89 -20.06 6.15 0.63
N GLY A 90 -20.25 7.45 0.38
CA GLY A 90 -19.60 8.52 1.14
C GLY A 90 -19.97 8.53 2.62
N LYS A 91 -21.19 8.12 3.00
CA LYS A 91 -21.57 8.05 4.41
C LYS A 91 -20.84 6.90 5.11
N ALA A 92 -20.87 5.71 4.53
CA ALA A 92 -20.18 4.54 5.08
C ALA A 92 -18.67 4.77 5.13
N PHE A 93 -18.12 5.41 4.09
CA PHE A 93 -16.70 5.77 4.04
C PHE A 93 -16.32 6.78 5.11
N GLY A 94 -17.07 7.88 5.26
CA GLY A 94 -16.83 8.89 6.28
C GLY A 94 -16.92 8.34 7.71
N ASP A 95 -17.95 7.53 7.98
CA ASP A 95 -18.10 6.84 9.27
C ASP A 95 -16.90 5.92 9.55
N CYS A 96 -16.42 5.19 8.53
CA CYS A 96 -15.24 4.34 8.65
C CYS A 96 -13.95 5.15 8.87
N LEU A 97 -13.77 6.27 8.16
CA LEU A 97 -12.54 7.06 8.18
C LEU A 97 -12.26 7.62 9.59
N GLY A 98 -13.32 8.01 10.30
CA GLY A 98 -13.28 8.46 11.69
C GLY A 98 -13.26 7.33 12.72
N SER A 99 -13.28 6.06 12.31
CA SER A 99 -13.43 4.93 13.23
C SER A 99 -12.11 4.45 13.83
N GLU A 100 -12.18 3.98 15.08
CA GLU A 100 -11.08 3.25 15.73
C GLU A 100 -10.72 1.95 15.00
N LYS A 101 -11.67 1.36 14.27
CA LYS A 101 -11.44 0.13 13.50
C LYS A 101 -10.45 0.38 12.35
N ALA A 102 -10.64 1.46 11.60
CA ALA A 102 -9.75 1.86 10.52
C ALA A 102 -8.36 2.23 11.06
N ALA A 103 -8.32 3.03 12.13
CA ALA A 103 -7.09 3.39 12.83
C ALA A 103 -6.32 2.14 13.29
N ALA A 104 -6.98 1.22 13.98
CA ALA A 104 -6.36 0.01 14.48
C ALA A 104 -5.84 -0.92 13.37
N ARG A 105 -6.41 -0.88 12.16
CA ARG A 105 -5.92 -1.69 11.03
C ARG A 105 -4.60 -1.15 10.49
N VAL A 106 -4.50 0.17 10.29
CA VAL A 106 -3.25 0.84 9.92
C VAL A 106 -2.17 0.64 10.99
N GLU A 107 -2.53 0.79 12.27
CA GLU A 107 -1.58 0.57 13.36
C GLU A 107 -1.08 -0.87 13.45
N ARG A 108 -1.90 -1.87 13.08
CA ARG A 108 -1.46 -3.27 13.05
C ARG A 108 -0.36 -3.50 12.03
N THR A 109 -0.51 -2.98 10.81
CA THR A 109 0.50 -3.11 9.75
C THR A 109 1.75 -2.29 10.08
N GLU A 110 1.58 -1.11 10.68
CA GLU A 110 2.69 -0.29 11.17
C GLU A 110 3.49 -1.01 12.27
N ARG A 111 2.83 -1.62 13.26
CA ARG A 111 3.50 -2.40 14.31
C ARG A 111 4.27 -3.57 13.71
N GLU A 112 3.72 -4.23 12.70
CA GLU A 112 4.41 -5.32 12.01
C GLU A 112 5.66 -4.83 11.26
N ALA A 113 5.56 -3.69 10.55
CA ALA A 113 6.72 -3.07 9.92
C ALA A 113 7.83 -2.75 10.93
N ARG A 114 7.46 -2.20 12.10
CA ARG A 114 8.39 -1.91 13.20
C ARG A 114 8.98 -3.17 13.82
N ARG A 115 8.18 -4.25 13.96
CA ARG A 115 8.66 -5.56 14.44
C ARG A 115 9.70 -6.16 13.48
N LEU A 116 9.52 -5.97 12.18
CA LEU A 116 10.47 -6.33 11.12
C LEU A 116 11.64 -5.34 10.99
N GLN A 117 11.71 -4.33 11.87
CA GLN A 117 12.76 -3.30 11.91
C GLN A 117 12.90 -2.52 10.61
N LEU A 118 11.81 -2.35 9.85
CA LEU A 118 11.81 -1.54 8.64
C LEU A 118 12.04 -0.07 9.01
N LYS A 119 13.04 0.56 8.38
CA LYS A 119 13.42 1.97 8.59
C LYS A 119 13.08 2.87 7.40
N ARG A 120 12.54 2.29 6.34
CA ARG A 120 12.23 2.96 5.08
C ARG A 120 11.17 2.19 4.33
N THR A 121 10.51 2.89 3.42
CA THR A 121 9.55 2.36 2.46
C THR A 121 10.09 2.53 1.03
N PRO A 122 9.73 1.66 0.08
CA PRO A 122 8.97 0.43 0.27
C PRO A 122 9.81 -0.68 0.94
N GLY A 123 9.17 -1.51 1.76
CA GLY A 123 9.71 -2.77 2.27
C GLY A 123 9.07 -3.95 1.56
N ILE A 124 9.81 -4.64 0.69
CA ILE A 124 9.27 -5.72 -0.14
C ILE A 124 9.67 -7.10 0.38
N PHE A 125 8.69 -8.01 0.44
CA PHE A 125 8.88 -9.39 0.83
C PHE A 125 8.16 -10.34 -0.14
N VAL A 126 8.83 -11.43 -0.53
CA VAL A 126 8.25 -12.55 -1.27
C VAL A 126 8.20 -13.77 -0.35
N ASN A 127 7.00 -14.29 -0.07
CA ASN A 127 6.77 -15.39 0.88
C ASN A 127 7.50 -15.24 2.23
N GLY A 128 7.52 -14.02 2.77
CA GLY A 128 8.17 -13.71 4.05
C GLY A 128 9.69 -13.48 3.97
N LYS A 129 10.32 -13.66 2.81
CA LYS A 129 11.74 -13.37 2.58
C LYS A 129 11.92 -11.93 2.08
N PRO A 130 12.77 -11.11 2.72
CA PRO A 130 12.96 -9.72 2.30
C PRO A 130 13.69 -9.65 0.94
N VAL A 131 13.25 -8.75 0.07
CA VAL A 131 13.95 -8.41 -1.17
C VAL A 131 14.95 -7.29 -0.88
N ILE A 132 16.23 -7.53 -1.16
CA ILE A 132 17.34 -6.62 -0.85
C ILE A 132 17.82 -5.94 -2.15
N GLY A 133 18.15 -4.65 -2.06
CA GLY A 133 18.77 -3.88 -3.14
C GLY A 133 17.78 -2.94 -3.84
N HIS A 134 18.02 -1.63 -3.69
CA HIS A 134 17.13 -0.57 -4.20
C HIS A 134 17.35 -0.25 -5.68
N ASP A 135 18.59 -0.26 -6.17
CA ASP A 135 18.94 0.19 -7.53
C ASP A 135 18.36 -0.71 -8.64
N ASP A 136 18.01 -1.95 -8.31
CA ASP A 136 17.49 -2.95 -9.25
C ASP A 136 16.25 -3.68 -8.68
N LEU A 137 15.40 -2.93 -7.96
CA LEU A 137 14.29 -3.50 -7.19
C LEU A 137 13.40 -4.45 -8.02
N GLU A 138 12.96 -4.06 -9.21
CA GLU A 138 12.12 -4.90 -10.08
C GLU A 138 12.79 -6.25 -10.39
N ARG A 139 14.06 -6.21 -10.84
CA ARG A 139 14.81 -7.43 -11.15
C ARG A 139 14.97 -8.33 -9.93
N ASN A 140 15.19 -7.73 -8.75
CA ASN A 140 15.35 -8.47 -7.50
C ASN A 140 14.03 -9.12 -7.07
N ILE A 141 12.89 -8.45 -7.28
CA ILE A 141 11.55 -9.04 -7.04
C ILE A 141 11.33 -10.23 -7.99
N ILE A 142 11.57 -10.05 -9.29
CA ILE A 142 11.42 -11.12 -10.30
C ILE A 142 12.24 -12.34 -9.91
N ARG A 143 13.53 -12.15 -9.58
CA ARG A 143 14.40 -13.25 -9.15
C ARG A 143 13.90 -13.95 -7.89
N ALA A 144 13.41 -13.19 -6.91
CA ALA A 144 12.86 -13.78 -5.69
C ALA A 144 11.61 -14.62 -5.97
N VAL A 145 10.73 -14.18 -6.87
CA VAL A 145 9.55 -14.95 -7.30
C VAL A 145 9.97 -16.23 -8.03
N GLU A 146 10.92 -16.15 -8.97
CA GLU A 146 11.42 -17.32 -9.71
C GLU A 146 12.00 -18.40 -8.77
N VAL A 147 12.70 -17.99 -7.71
CA VAL A 147 13.23 -18.91 -6.69
C VAL A 147 12.12 -19.58 -5.86
N GLU A 148 11.04 -18.86 -5.57
CA GLU A 148 9.91 -19.41 -4.80
C GLU A 148 9.04 -20.35 -5.63
N LEU A 149 8.88 -20.09 -6.93
CA LEU A 149 8.09 -20.95 -7.83
C LEU A 149 8.81 -22.24 -8.24
N ALA A 150 10.13 -22.31 -8.08
CA ALA A 150 10.94 -23.48 -8.40
C ALA A 150 11.01 -24.51 -7.26
N GLN A 151 10.39 -24.24 -6.11
CA GLN A 151 10.31 -25.12 -4.93
C GLN A 151 9.07 -26.01 -5.00
#